data_AF-A0A7H8PZ57-F1
#
_entry.id   AF-A0A7H8PZ57-F1
#
_cell.length_a   1.000
_cell.length_b   1.000
_cell.length_c   1.000
_cell.angle_alpha   90.00
_cell.angle_beta   90.00
_cell.angle_gamma   90.00
#
_symmetry.space_group_name_H-M   'P 1'
#
loop_
_entity.id
_entity.type
_entity.pdbx_description
1 polymer ?
#
loop_
_entity_poly.entity_id
_entity_poly.type
_entity_poly.pdbx_seq_one_letter_code
_entity_poly.pdbx_strand_id
1 'polypeptide(L)'
;MNDTLEIIERIKKAFDGVSRIGGMTLSQSTALDDGFSEEEVLAIPPTEQDEKWTEVPDKELEENDFGLANIDEIGFRYYLPAFMIYSLKYGEESPSNVCNHTGHMLCSPWDHTDTFSSEQKKAIKKYLKYMRDNRNDWWAYRALDVWCKDEVSD
;
A
#
# COMPACT_ATOMS: atom_id res chain seq x y z
N MET A 1 -5.24 -21.96 -4.29
CA MET A 1 -5.90 -21.09 -5.28
C MET A 1 -7.02 -20.22 -4.69
N ASN A 2 -7.58 -20.54 -3.51
CA ASN A 2 -8.61 -19.71 -2.86
C ASN A 2 -8.06 -18.60 -1.94
N ASP A 3 -6.86 -18.78 -1.36
CA ASP A 3 -6.39 -17.91 -0.29
C ASP A 3 -6.16 -16.45 -0.74
N THR A 4 -5.60 -16.25 -1.93
CA THR A 4 -5.36 -14.91 -2.49
C THR A 4 -6.68 -14.15 -2.70
N LEU A 5 -7.72 -14.81 -3.21
CA LEU A 5 -9.05 -14.21 -3.42
C LEU A 5 -9.70 -13.84 -2.08
N GLU A 6 -9.61 -14.71 -1.07
CA GLU A 6 -10.10 -14.41 0.27
C GLU A 6 -9.43 -13.17 0.86
N ILE A 7 -8.10 -13.05 0.69
CA ILE A 7 -7.34 -11.90 1.19
C ILE A 7 -7.72 -10.63 0.44
N ILE A 8 -7.85 -10.68 -0.89
CA ILE A 8 -8.28 -9.55 -1.71
C ILE A 8 -9.65 -9.04 -1.24
N GLU A 9 -10.63 -9.92 -1.04
CA GLU A 9 -11.96 -9.53 -0.58
C GLU A 9 -11.94 -8.95 0.84
N ARG A 10 -11.08 -9.46 1.73
CA ARG A 10 -10.86 -8.86 3.05
C ARG A 10 -10.25 -7.46 2.96
N ILE A 11 -9.26 -7.25 2.09
CA ILE A 11 -8.66 -5.93 1.85
C ILE A 11 -9.73 -4.97 1.35
N LYS A 12 -10.48 -5.34 0.31
CA LYS A 12 -11.58 -4.52 -0.21
C LYS A 12 -12.57 -4.11 0.87
N LYS A 13 -13.01 -5.06 1.69
CA LYS A 13 -13.95 -4.77 2.78
C LYS A 13 -13.35 -3.87 3.86
N ALA A 14 -12.09 -4.07 4.24
CA ALA A 14 -11.45 -3.30 5.31
C ALA A 14 -11.13 -1.86 4.90
N PHE A 15 -10.90 -1.62 3.60
CA PHE A 15 -10.59 -0.32 3.03
C PHE A 15 -11.78 0.31 2.27
N ASP A 16 -12.98 -0.28 2.38
CA ASP A 16 -14.18 0.29 1.77
C ASP A 16 -14.44 1.70 2.30
N GLY A 17 -14.79 2.62 1.39
CA GLY A 17 -15.01 4.03 1.70
C GLY A 17 -13.78 4.84 2.11
N VAL A 18 -12.57 4.29 2.05
CA VAL A 18 -11.34 5.09 2.23
C VAL A 18 -11.24 6.12 1.11
N SER A 19 -11.08 7.39 1.50
CA SER A 19 -11.00 8.53 0.59
C SER A 19 -9.61 9.15 0.59
N ARG A 20 -9.19 9.66 -0.57
CA ARG A 20 -7.97 10.45 -0.75
C ARG A 20 -8.19 11.95 -0.56
N ILE A 21 -9.41 12.41 -0.25
CA ILE A 21 -9.71 13.85 -0.13
C ILE A 21 -8.76 14.49 0.89
N GLY A 22 -8.01 15.48 0.44
CA GLY A 22 -7.02 16.20 1.26
C GLY A 22 -5.65 15.50 1.38
N GLY A 23 -5.47 14.34 0.76
CA GLY A 23 -4.17 13.67 0.64
C GLY A 23 -3.50 13.93 -0.70
N MET A 24 -2.28 13.42 -0.83
CA MET A 24 -1.43 13.48 -2.01
C MET A 24 -1.75 12.37 -3.02
N THR A 25 -1.48 12.60 -4.31
CA THR A 25 -1.57 11.57 -5.37
C THR A 25 -0.25 10.82 -5.54
N LEU A 26 -0.25 9.68 -6.23
CA LEU A 26 1.01 9.00 -6.59
C LEU A 26 1.89 9.89 -7.48
N SER A 27 1.30 10.56 -8.48
CA SER A 27 2.02 11.49 -9.35
C SER A 27 2.67 12.65 -8.58
N GLN A 28 1.99 13.17 -7.55
CA GLN A 28 2.54 14.20 -6.68
C GLN A 28 3.72 13.66 -5.85
N SER A 29 3.60 12.45 -5.29
CA SER A 29 4.70 11.79 -4.58
C SER A 29 5.91 11.56 -5.48
N THR A 30 5.70 11.15 -6.72
CA THR A 30 6.77 10.93 -7.71
C THR A 30 7.42 12.25 -8.09
N ALA A 31 6.64 13.31 -8.34
CA ALA A 31 7.19 14.63 -8.63
C ALA A 31 8.04 15.20 -7.48
N LEU A 32 7.65 14.96 -6.22
CA LEU A 32 8.49 15.30 -5.07
C LEU A 32 9.82 14.55 -5.08
N ASP A 33 9.82 13.26 -5.41
CA ASP A 33 11.04 12.45 -5.53
C ASP A 33 11.95 12.97 -6.65
N ASP A 34 11.35 13.38 -7.77
CA ASP A 34 12.03 13.98 -8.93
C ASP A 34 12.58 15.40 -8.65
N GLY A 35 12.32 15.95 -7.45
CA GLY A 35 12.87 17.23 -6.99
C GLY A 35 12.07 18.46 -7.41
N PHE A 36 10.80 18.30 -7.77
CA PHE A 36 9.89 19.42 -8.04
C PHE A 36 9.64 20.21 -6.75
N SER A 37 9.39 21.51 -6.89
CA SER A 37 9.00 22.36 -5.77
C SER A 37 7.60 22.02 -5.27
N GLU A 38 7.30 22.39 -4.02
CA GLU A 38 5.97 22.20 -3.43
C GLU A 38 4.86 22.87 -4.26
N GLU A 39 5.12 24.05 -4.83
CA GLU A 39 4.17 24.75 -5.71
C GLU A 39 3.89 23.95 -6.98
N GLU A 40 4.94 23.39 -7.61
CA GLU A 40 4.79 22.57 -8.82
C GLU A 40 4.03 21.28 -8.53
N VAL A 41 4.29 20.65 -7.38
CA VAL A 41 3.59 19.43 -6.93
C VAL A 41 2.12 19.71 -6.66
N LEU A 42 1.79 20.80 -5.96
CA LEU A 42 0.40 21.20 -5.69
C LEU A 42 -0.36 21.59 -6.96
N ALA A 43 0.35 22.01 -8.01
CA ALA A 43 -0.24 22.32 -9.32
C ALA A 43 -0.58 21.08 -10.15
N ILE A 44 -0.07 19.88 -9.80
CA ILE A 44 -0.42 18.63 -10.48
C ILE A 44 -1.89 18.30 -10.19
N PRO A 45 -2.77 18.26 -11.22
CA PRO A 45 -4.17 17.94 -11.02
C PRO A 45 -4.32 16.47 -10.61
N PRO A 46 -5.26 16.15 -9.70
CA PRO A 46 -5.62 14.77 -9.45
C PRO A 46 -6.25 14.14 -10.69
N THR A 47 -6.08 12.83 -10.85
CA THR A 47 -6.68 12.09 -11.97
C THR A 47 -8.11 11.66 -11.59
N GLU A 48 -8.98 11.41 -12.58
CA GLU A 48 -10.32 10.83 -12.31
C GLU A 48 -10.22 9.44 -11.63
N GLN A 49 -9.07 8.77 -11.75
CA GLN A 49 -8.76 7.47 -11.14
C GLN A 49 -8.48 7.61 -9.62
N ASP A 50 -8.40 8.84 -9.12
CA ASP A 50 -8.20 9.16 -7.70
C ASP A 50 -9.49 9.23 -6.88
N GLU A 51 -10.65 8.90 -7.46
CA GLU A 51 -11.94 8.91 -6.75
C GLU A 51 -12.20 7.61 -5.96
N LYS A 52 -11.73 6.46 -6.45
CA LYS A 52 -11.85 5.17 -5.77
C LYS A 52 -10.56 4.36 -5.89
N TRP A 53 -9.97 4.00 -4.76
CA TRP A 53 -8.70 3.27 -4.74
C TRP A 53 -8.79 1.90 -5.45
N THR A 54 -10.00 1.33 -5.53
CA THR A 54 -10.27 0.06 -6.24
C THR A 54 -10.19 0.16 -7.76
N GLU A 55 -10.22 1.38 -8.30
CA GLU A 55 -10.22 1.67 -9.75
C GLU A 55 -8.85 2.17 -10.24
N VAL A 56 -7.87 2.33 -9.34
CA VAL A 56 -6.48 2.68 -9.69
C VAL A 56 -5.90 1.58 -10.60
N PRO A 57 -5.50 1.90 -11.85
CA PRO A 57 -5.00 0.91 -12.78
C PRO A 57 -3.68 0.30 -12.32
N ASP A 58 -3.48 -1.00 -12.58
CA ASP A 58 -2.22 -1.69 -12.28
C ASP A 58 -1.02 -0.97 -12.94
N LYS A 59 -1.21 -0.39 -14.14
CA LYS A 59 -0.19 0.42 -14.83
C LYS A 59 0.22 1.68 -14.06
N GLU A 60 -0.70 2.36 -13.39
CA GLU A 60 -0.39 3.57 -12.61
C GLU A 60 0.49 3.22 -11.41
N LEU A 61 0.22 2.07 -10.77
CA LEU A 61 1.06 1.55 -9.70
C LEU A 61 2.46 1.20 -10.21
N GLU A 62 2.57 0.61 -11.40
CA GLU A 62 3.86 0.26 -12.02
C GLU A 62 4.69 1.48 -12.40
N GLU A 63 4.06 2.54 -12.92
CA GLU A 63 4.72 3.81 -13.28
C GLU A 63 5.12 4.62 -12.03
N ASN A 64 4.50 4.37 -10.87
CA ASN A 64 4.76 5.03 -9.60
C ASN A 64 5.13 4.00 -8.52
N ASP A 65 6.00 3.05 -8.86
CA ASP A 65 6.30 1.88 -8.01
C ASP A 65 6.98 2.22 -6.68
N PHE A 66 7.61 3.40 -6.59
CA PHE A 66 8.13 4.00 -5.35
C PHE A 66 7.21 5.04 -4.70
N GLY A 67 6.02 5.31 -5.27
CA GLY A 67 5.13 6.40 -4.89
C GLY A 67 4.55 6.33 -3.47
N LEU A 68 4.74 5.22 -2.75
CA LEU A 68 4.40 5.16 -1.32
C LEU A 68 5.47 5.80 -0.40
N ALA A 69 6.65 6.17 -0.91
CA ALA A 69 7.77 6.64 -0.08
C ALA A 69 7.63 8.10 0.36
N ASN A 70 7.06 8.96 -0.49
CA ASN A 70 6.98 10.41 -0.27
C ASN A 70 5.53 10.90 -0.14
N ILE A 71 4.58 9.98 0.03
CA ILE A 71 3.16 10.28 0.15
C ILE A 71 2.78 10.58 1.61
N ASP A 72 1.80 11.46 1.82
CA ASP A 72 1.24 11.73 3.15
C ASP A 72 0.42 10.56 3.73
N GLU A 73 0.03 10.62 5.00
CA GLU A 73 -0.70 9.53 5.65
C GLU A 73 -2.09 9.25 5.04
N ILE A 74 -2.74 10.25 4.44
CA ILE A 74 -4.05 10.10 3.80
C ILE A 74 -3.90 9.35 2.48
N GLY A 75 -2.96 9.77 1.65
CA GLY A 75 -2.60 9.13 0.39
C GLY A 75 -2.04 7.72 0.62
N PHE A 76 -1.18 7.53 1.63
CA PHE A 76 -0.66 6.22 2.00
C PHE A 76 -1.81 5.26 2.32
N ARG A 77 -2.74 5.66 3.21
CA ARG A 77 -3.90 4.83 3.55
C ARG A 77 -4.81 4.56 2.35
N TYR A 78 -4.91 5.50 1.40
CA TYR A 78 -5.71 5.36 0.19
C TYR A 78 -5.11 4.37 -0.83
N TYR A 79 -3.82 4.50 -1.17
CA TYR A 79 -3.20 3.67 -2.22
C TYR A 79 -2.66 2.32 -1.72
N LEU A 80 -2.31 2.19 -0.43
CA LEU A 80 -1.82 0.94 0.14
C LEU A 80 -2.66 -0.31 -0.22
N PRO A 81 -4.01 -0.32 -0.13
CA PRO A 81 -4.79 -1.49 -0.52
C PRO A 81 -4.65 -1.87 -2.00
N ALA A 82 -4.47 -0.91 -2.90
CA ALA A 82 -4.21 -1.18 -4.32
C ALA A 82 -2.84 -1.85 -4.51
N PHE A 83 -1.80 -1.33 -3.85
CA PHE A 83 -0.44 -1.91 -3.82
C PHE A 83 -0.42 -3.35 -3.26
N MET A 84 -1.15 -3.60 -2.16
CA MET A 84 -1.28 -4.95 -1.59
C MET A 84 -1.98 -5.91 -2.56
N ILE A 85 -3.07 -5.47 -3.22
CA ILE A 85 -3.79 -6.31 -4.19
C ILE A 85 -2.93 -6.59 -5.41
N TYR A 86 -2.21 -5.59 -5.94
CA TYR A 86 -1.24 -5.78 -7.02
C TYR A 86 -0.21 -6.85 -6.63
N SER A 87 0.37 -6.72 -5.44
CA SER A 87 1.37 -7.68 -4.94
C SER A 87 0.81 -9.11 -4.82
N LEU A 88 -0.46 -9.26 -4.46
CA LEU A 88 -1.15 -10.56 -4.40
C LEU A 88 -1.41 -11.15 -5.78
N LYS A 89 -1.73 -10.31 -6.79
CA LYS A 89 -1.99 -10.73 -8.16
C LYS A 89 -0.72 -11.21 -8.87
N TYR A 90 0.36 -10.43 -8.77
CA TYR A 90 1.55 -10.62 -9.60
C TYR A 90 2.72 -11.26 -8.84
N GLY A 91 2.89 -10.95 -7.56
CA GLY A 91 4.01 -11.47 -6.76
C GLY A 91 5.37 -11.23 -7.43
N GLU A 92 6.21 -12.28 -7.44
CA GLU A 92 7.55 -12.25 -8.07
C GLU A 92 7.52 -12.18 -9.60
N GLU A 93 6.37 -12.43 -10.23
CA GLU A 93 6.21 -12.32 -11.69
C GLU A 93 5.99 -10.86 -12.14
N SER A 94 5.83 -9.93 -11.20
CA SER A 94 5.72 -8.51 -11.53
C SER A 94 7.03 -7.99 -12.15
N PRO A 95 6.97 -7.24 -13.26
CA PRO A 95 8.13 -6.56 -13.83
C PRO A 95 8.50 -5.26 -13.09
N SER A 96 7.76 -4.88 -12.04
CA SER A 96 7.87 -3.60 -11.32
C SER A 96 8.29 -3.80 -9.85
N ASN A 97 8.80 -2.75 -9.19
CA ASN A 97 9.16 -2.82 -7.78
C ASN A 97 7.97 -2.74 -6.82
N VAL A 98 6.73 -2.60 -7.30
CA VAL A 98 5.52 -2.47 -6.47
C VAL A 98 5.48 -3.50 -5.34
N CYS A 99 5.74 -4.78 -5.63
CA CYS A 99 5.72 -5.85 -4.63
C CYS A 99 6.78 -5.63 -3.53
N ASN A 100 8.02 -5.35 -3.94
CA ASN A 100 9.13 -5.14 -3.01
C ASN A 100 8.89 -3.87 -2.17
N HIS A 101 8.46 -2.78 -2.82
CA HIS A 101 8.20 -1.50 -2.18
C HIS A 101 7.04 -1.58 -1.19
N THR A 102 5.97 -2.29 -1.52
CA THR A 102 4.82 -2.50 -0.61
C THR A 102 5.28 -3.13 0.71
N GLY A 103 6.07 -4.20 0.63
CA GLY A 103 6.62 -4.85 1.82
C GLY A 103 7.55 -3.93 2.61
N HIS A 104 8.46 -3.23 1.91
CA HIS A 104 9.39 -2.29 2.54
C HIS A 104 8.67 -1.16 3.30
N MET A 105 7.62 -0.58 2.71
CA MET A 105 6.84 0.48 3.34
C MET A 105 6.05 0.01 4.54
N LEU A 106 5.59 -1.24 4.55
CA LEU A 106 4.96 -1.85 5.72
C LEU A 106 5.97 -2.25 6.82
N CYS A 107 7.27 -2.29 6.52
CA CYS A 107 8.34 -2.59 7.47
C CYS A 107 8.82 -1.34 8.24
N SER A 108 8.67 -0.15 7.67
CA SER A 108 9.23 1.06 8.27
C SER A 108 8.44 1.51 9.51
N PRO A 109 9.11 1.99 10.58
CA PRO A 109 8.47 2.51 11.78
C PRO A 109 7.85 3.92 11.61
N TRP A 110 7.61 4.38 10.39
CA TRP A 110 6.80 5.58 10.18
C TRP A 110 5.42 5.31 10.81
N ASP A 111 4.94 6.28 11.61
CA ASP A 111 3.84 6.14 12.57
C ASP A 111 2.44 6.01 11.92
N HIS A 112 2.36 5.35 10.76
CA HIS A 112 1.11 5.08 10.05
C HIS A 112 0.27 4.00 10.74
N THR A 113 0.84 3.23 11.68
CA THR A 113 0.07 2.20 12.37
C THR A 113 -1.15 2.79 13.07
N ASP A 114 -1.07 4.01 13.59
CA ASP A 114 -2.22 4.64 14.24
C ASP A 114 -3.26 5.23 13.27
N THR A 115 -2.90 5.37 12.00
CA THR A 115 -3.81 5.80 10.91
C THR A 115 -4.84 4.73 10.53
N PHE A 116 -4.55 3.46 10.84
CA PHE A 116 -5.38 2.33 10.42
C PHE A 116 -6.40 1.89 11.48
N SER A 117 -7.61 1.59 11.02
CA SER A 117 -8.63 0.95 11.86
C SER A 117 -8.22 -0.48 12.25
N SER A 118 -8.85 -1.04 13.28
CA SER A 118 -8.62 -2.42 13.69
C SER A 118 -8.85 -3.44 12.57
N GLU A 119 -9.82 -3.20 11.67
CA GLU A 119 -10.09 -4.09 10.53
C GLU A 119 -9.03 -3.95 9.43
N GLN A 120 -8.54 -2.74 9.17
CA GLN A 120 -7.42 -2.50 8.25
C GLN A 120 -6.13 -3.17 8.74
N LYS A 121 -5.81 -3.01 10.03
CA LYS A 121 -4.67 -3.70 10.67
C LYS A 121 -4.75 -5.22 10.52
N LYS A 122 -5.95 -5.80 10.71
CA LYS A 122 -6.17 -7.25 10.51
C LYS A 122 -5.96 -7.66 9.05
N ALA A 123 -6.45 -6.89 8.09
CA ALA A 123 -6.27 -7.17 6.67
C ALA A 123 -4.79 -7.10 6.26
N ILE A 124 -4.07 -6.06 6.68
CA ILE A 124 -2.62 -5.90 6.43
C ILE A 124 -1.85 -7.08 7.03
N LYS A 125 -2.10 -7.46 8.30
CA LYS A 125 -1.46 -8.62 8.92
C LYS A 125 -1.73 -9.92 8.15
N LYS A 126 -2.96 -10.13 7.67
CA LYS A 126 -3.30 -11.32 6.89
C LYS A 126 -2.57 -11.34 5.53
N TYR A 127 -2.46 -10.19 4.86
CA TYR A 127 -1.63 -10.02 3.67
C TYR A 127 -0.16 -10.34 3.95
N LEU A 128 0.45 -9.73 4.98
CA LEU A 128 1.85 -9.95 5.33
C LEU A 128 2.14 -11.42 5.67
N LYS A 129 1.27 -12.08 6.44
CA LYS A 129 1.38 -13.53 6.73
C LYS A 129 1.37 -14.35 5.45
N TYR A 130 0.50 -14.02 4.48
CA TYR A 130 0.47 -14.70 3.19
C TYR A 130 1.75 -14.48 2.38
N MET A 131 2.23 -13.24 2.26
CA MET A 131 3.45 -12.91 1.52
C MET A 131 4.67 -13.62 2.12
N ARG A 132 4.77 -13.68 3.45
CA ARG A 132 5.79 -14.47 4.15
C ARG A 132 5.69 -15.96 3.83
N ASP A 133 4.52 -16.56 4.07
CA ASP A 133 4.35 -18.01 4.06
C ASP A 133 4.31 -18.61 2.64
N ASN A 134 3.89 -17.83 1.64
CA ASN A 134 3.62 -18.33 0.27
C ASN A 134 4.47 -17.68 -0.82
N ARG A 135 5.11 -16.54 -0.52
CA ARG A 135 5.98 -15.82 -1.47
C ARG A 135 7.40 -15.64 -0.94
N ASN A 136 7.70 -16.13 0.27
CA ASN A 136 9.01 -15.99 0.91
C ASN A 136 9.52 -14.53 0.89
N ASP A 137 8.59 -13.58 0.99
CA ASP A 137 8.88 -12.14 0.91
C ASP A 137 9.63 -11.71 2.17
N TRP A 138 10.90 -11.31 2.00
CA TRP A 138 11.77 -10.91 3.10
C TRP A 138 11.25 -9.67 3.86
N TRP A 139 10.63 -8.72 3.16
CA TRP A 139 10.05 -7.56 3.80
C TRP A 139 8.82 -7.93 4.62
N ALA A 140 8.04 -8.92 4.19
CA ALA A 140 6.91 -9.40 4.96
C ALA A 140 7.32 -10.00 6.31
N TYR A 141 8.47 -10.69 6.40
CA TYR A 141 9.03 -11.12 7.68
C TYR A 141 9.26 -9.93 8.62
N ARG A 142 9.95 -8.90 8.12
CA ARG A 142 10.33 -7.72 8.90
C ARG A 142 9.12 -6.86 9.28
N ALA A 143 8.15 -6.73 8.38
CA ALA A 143 6.91 -6.01 8.65
C ALA A 143 6.10 -6.73 9.74
N LEU A 144 6.01 -8.06 9.75
CA LEU A 144 5.30 -8.76 10.83
C LEU A 144 5.89 -8.50 12.22
N ASP A 145 7.22 -8.31 12.32
CA ASP A 145 7.85 -7.90 13.58
C ASP A 145 7.38 -6.52 14.06
N VAL A 146 6.85 -5.67 13.18
CA VAL A 146 6.24 -4.36 13.52
C VAL A 146 4.76 -4.50 13.82
N TRP A 147 4.02 -5.21 12.96
CA TRP A 147 2.57 -5.27 13.01
C TRP A 147 2.01 -6.25 14.06
N CYS A 148 2.83 -7.17 14.57
CA CYS A 148 2.46 -8.14 15.59
C CYS A 148 3.15 -7.91 16.96
N LYS A 149 3.82 -6.78 17.20
CA LYS A 149 4.58 -6.52 18.45
C LYS A 149 3.77 -6.71 19.74
N ASP A 150 2.48 -6.35 19.70
CA ASP A 150 1.60 -6.38 20.88
C ASP A 150 0.77 -7.68 20.98
N GLU A 151 0.90 -8.58 20.01
CA GLU A 151 0.32 -9.92 20.10
C GLU A 151 1.26 -10.77 20.94
N VAL A 152 1.05 -10.77 22.27
CA VAL A 152 1.68 -11.76 23.16
C VAL A 152 1.41 -13.13 22.57
N SER A 153 2.48 -13.88 22.32
CA SER A 153 2.39 -15.27 21.91
C SER A 153 1.59 -16.04 22.95
N ASP A 154 0.35 -16.40 22.61
CA ASP A 154 -0.42 -17.43 23.32
C ASP A 154 0.26 -18.81 23.18
#